data_AF-A0AAN7BD33-F1
#
_entry.id   AF-A0AAN7BD33-F1
#
_cell.length_a   1.000
_cell.length_b   1.000
_cell.length_c   1.000
_cell.angle_alpha   90.00
_cell.angle_beta   90.00
_cell.angle_gamma   90.00
#
_symmetry.space_group_name_H-M   'P 1'
#
loop_
_entity.id
_entity.type
_entity.pdbx_description
1 polymer ?
#
loop_
_entity_poly.entity_id
_entity_poly.type
_entity_poly.pdbx_seq_one_letter_code
_entity_poly.pdbx_strand_id
1 'polypeptide(L)' 'PTGFIRHQSDTNIYTWGRVGEHNIVIVSLAAGVYGTISATITASHLLVSLRFIRIVLLVGIGGGIARPDEGRDTRLGDI' A
#
# COMPACT_ATOMS: atom_id res chain seq x y z
N PRO A 1 7.69 15.06 6.09
CA PRO A 1 7.88 16.32 5.33
C PRO A 1 7.36 17.51 6.15
N THR A 2 8.11 18.61 6.16
CA THR A 2 7.89 19.79 7.02
C THR A 2 6.67 20.66 6.63
N GLY A 3 5.74 20.14 5.82
CA GLY A 3 4.50 20.82 5.45
C GLY A 3 3.34 19.88 5.13
N PHE A 4 3.43 18.60 5.50
CA PHE A 4 2.32 17.68 5.32
C PHE A 4 1.26 17.93 6.38
N ILE A 5 0.10 18.45 5.97
CA ILE A 5 -1.06 18.63 6.83
C ILE A 5 -2.01 17.47 6.55
N ARG A 6 -2.13 16.56 7.52
CA ARG A 6 -3.07 15.44 7.45
C ARG A 6 -4.50 15.97 7.61
N HIS A 7 -5.41 15.55 6.75
CA HIS A 7 -6.83 15.88 6.91
C HIS A 7 -7.39 15.23 8.19
N GLN A 8 -8.33 15.87 8.89
CA GLN A 8 -8.86 15.31 10.15
C GLN A 8 -9.58 13.97 9.97
N SER A 9 -10.19 13.73 8.81
CA SER A 9 -10.84 12.45 8.48
C SER A 9 -9.86 11.39 7.97
N ASP A 10 -8.58 11.73 7.83
CA ASP A 10 -7.55 10.82 7.35
C ASP A 10 -6.92 10.08 8.54
N THR A 11 -7.42 8.87 8.77
CA THR A 11 -6.97 7.98 9.83
C THR A 11 -5.74 7.16 9.44
N ASN A 12 -5.15 7.42 8.27
CA ASN A 12 -4.01 6.66 7.78
C ASN A 12 -2.74 6.98 8.57
N ILE A 13 -1.88 5.96 8.68
CA ILE A 13 -0.55 6.09 9.27
C ILE A 13 0.45 6.25 8.14
N TYR A 14 1.17 7.37 8.14
CA TYR A 14 2.17 7.71 7.13
C TYR A 14 3.58 7.55 7.70
N THR A 15 4.40 6.76 7.02
CA THR A 15 5.83 6.67 7.27
C THR A 15 6.58 7.26 6.08
N TRP A 16 7.44 8.23 6.34
CA TRP A 16 8.21 8.92 5.31
C TRP A 16 9.61 8.34 5.23
N GLY A 17 10.15 8.23 4.01
CA GLY A 17 11.50 7.71 3.80
C GLY A 17 12.08 8.15 2.47
N ARG A 18 13.26 7.61 2.17
CA ARG A 18 13.98 7.84 0.92
C ARG A 18 14.71 6.57 0.51
N VAL A 19 14.64 6.23 -0.78
CA VAL A 19 15.38 5.11 -1.39
C VAL A 19 16.19 5.69 -2.56
N GLY A 20 17.51 5.71 -2.42
CA GLY A 20 18.38 6.43 -3.38
C GLY A 20 17.94 7.89 -3.52
N GLU A 21 17.63 8.32 -4.74
CA GLU A 21 17.15 9.68 -5.03
C GLU A 21 15.61 9.83 -4.96
N HIS A 22 14.89 8.76 -4.62
CA HIS A 22 13.43 8.76 -4.60
C HIS A 22 12.89 8.94 -3.18
N ASN A 23 12.10 10.00 -2.98
CA ASN A 23 11.31 10.14 -1.75
C ASN A 23 10.16 9.12 -1.78
N ILE A 24 9.99 8.38 -0.70
CA ILE A 24 8.94 7.39 -0.54
C ILE A 24 8.03 7.75 0.63
N VAL A 25 6.78 7.33 0.52
CA VAL A 25 5.79 7.37 1.59
C VAL A 25 5.14 6.00 1.66
N ILE A 26 5.16 5.42 2.85
CA ILE A 26 4.49 4.16 3.14
C ILE A 26 3.24 4.49 3.91
N VAL A 27 2.11 3.93 3.47
CA VAL A 27 0.84 4.06 4.17
C VAL A 27 0.37 2.69 4.60
N SER A 28 0.01 2.56 5.86
CA SER A 28 -0.62 1.36 6.39
C SER A 28 -2.03 1.67 6.86
N LEU A 29 -2.88 0.66 6.77
CA LEU A 29 -4.16 0.65 7.48
C LEU A 29 -3.92 0.76 8.99
N ALA A 30 -4.89 1.32 9.70
CA ALA A 30 -4.87 1.30 11.16
C ALA A 30 -4.82 -0.15 11.67
N ALA A 31 -4.12 -0.37 12.78
CA ALA A 31 -3.99 -1.69 13.37
C ALA A 31 -5.36 -2.33 13.60
N GLY A 32 -5.52 -3.59 13.18
CA GLY A 32 -6.78 -4.33 13.28
C GLY A 32 -7.79 -4.08 12.16
N VAL A 33 -7.52 -3.15 11.23
CA VAL A 33 -8.37 -2.89 10.05
C VAL A 33 -7.81 -3.65 8.84
N TYR A 34 -8.65 -4.45 8.20
CA TYR A 34 -8.29 -5.26 7.04
C TYR A 34 -9.33 -5.12 5.92
N GLY A 35 -8.98 -5.63 4.73
CA GLY A 35 -9.87 -5.78 3.59
C GLY A 35 -9.75 -4.69 2.52
N THR A 36 -10.29 -5.01 1.35
CA THR A 36 -10.16 -4.22 0.13
C THR A 36 -10.78 -2.83 0.24
N ILE A 37 -11.91 -2.70 0.94
CA ILE A 37 -12.60 -1.40 1.11
C ILE A 37 -11.71 -0.43 1.88
N SER A 38 -11.18 -0.86 3.03
CA SER A 38 -10.30 -0.02 3.85
C SER A 38 -9.03 0.36 3.10
N ALA A 39 -8.40 -0.61 2.41
CA ALA A 39 -7.23 -0.33 1.56
C ALA A 39 -7.53 0.70 0.45
N THR A 40 -8.71 0.61 -0.16
CA THR A 40 -9.16 1.55 -1.20
C THR A 40 -9.36 2.95 -0.65
N ILE A 41 -9.98 3.10 0.52
CA ILE A 41 -10.17 4.39 1.20
C ILE A 41 -8.80 5.01 1.52
N THR A 42 -7.89 4.21 2.07
CA THR A 42 -6.52 4.65 2.38
C THR A 42 -5.75 5.12 1.15
N ALA A 43 -5.76 4.34 0.08
CA ALA A 43 -5.12 4.72 -1.18
C ALA A 43 -5.75 5.99 -1.78
N SER A 44 -7.07 6.15 -1.70
CA SER A 44 -7.77 7.34 -2.19
C SER A 44 -7.36 8.59 -1.43
N HIS A 45 -7.30 8.53 -0.10
CA HIS A 45 -6.81 9.64 0.73
C HIS A 45 -5.34 9.97 0.44
N LEU A 46 -4.49 8.96 0.26
CA LEU A 46 -3.09 9.14 -0.11
C LEU A 46 -2.94 9.90 -1.44
N LEU A 47 -3.69 9.52 -2.48
CA LEU A 47 -3.64 10.17 -3.79
C LEU A 47 -4.13 11.61 -3.75
N VAL A 48 -5.17 11.89 -2.95
CA VAL A 48 -5.68 13.26 -2.76
C VAL A 48 -4.67 14.13 -2.01
N SER A 49 -4.10 13.62 -0.93
CA SER A 49 -3.16 14.35 -0.07
C SER A 49 -1.78 14.53 -0.70
N LEU A 50 -1.35 13.62 -1.59
CA LEU A 50 -0.02 13.62 -2.21
C LEU A 50 -0.09 13.56 -3.73
N ARG A 51 -0.34 14.72 -4.32
CA ARG A 51 -0.43 14.90 -5.78
C ARG A 51 0.88 14.68 -6.55
N PHE A 52 2.01 14.51 -5.86
CA PHE A 52 3.33 14.31 -6.49
C PHE A 52 3.75 12.83 -6.59
N ILE A 53 2.87 11.91 -6.22
CA ILE A 53 3.14 10.47 -6.37
C ILE A 53 3.15 10.11 -7.86
N ARG A 54 4.26 9.52 -8.32
CA ARG A 54 4.43 9.05 -9.71
C ARG A 54 4.21 7.55 -9.86
N ILE A 55 4.49 6.80 -8.79
CA ILE A 55 4.44 5.34 -8.76
C ILE A 55 3.78 4.94 -7.45
N VAL A 56 2.83 4.00 -7.53
CA VAL A 56 2.17 3.39 -6.37
C VAL A 56 2.48 1.90 -6.39
N LEU A 57 2.95 1.38 -5.25
CA LEU A 57 3.14 -0.06 -5.04
C LEU A 57 2.14 -0.51 -3.97
N LEU A 58 1.24 -1.43 -4.33
CA LEU A 58 0.35 -2.09 -3.37
C LEU A 58 1.03 -3.36 -2.88
N VAL A 59 1.27 -3.44 -1.58
CA VAL A 59 1.85 -4.63 -0.92
C VAL A 59 0.78 -5.28 -0.08
N GLY A 60 0.54 -6.57 -0.31
CA GLY A 60 -0.44 -7.35 0.43
C GLY A 60 -0.15 -8.83 0.32
N ILE A 61 -0.81 -9.62 1.16
CA ILE A 61 -0.79 -11.08 1.06
C ILE A 61 -1.89 -11.52 0.09
N GLY A 62 -1.55 -12.47 -0.79
CA GLY A 62 -2.49 -13.10 -1.72
C GLY A 62 -2.61 -14.59 -1.42
N GLY A 63 -3.79 -15.17 -1.69
CA GLY A 63 -3.96 -16.62 -1.74
C GLY A 63 -3.83 -17.10 -3.19
N GLY A 64 -3.06 -18.17 -3.41
CA GLY A 64 -2.93 -18.83 -4.71
C GLY A 64 -3.36 -20.29 -4.63
N ILE A 65 -3.99 -20.80 -5.69
CA ILE A 65 -4.27 -22.23 -5.86
C ILE A 65 -3.24 -22.78 -6.84
N ALA A 66 -2.34 -23.63 -6.35
CA ALA A 66 -1.40 -24.32 -7.21
C ALA A 66 -2.15 -25.26 -8.17
N ARG A 67 -1.84 -25.18 -9.46
CA ARG A 67 -2.27 -26.13 -10.50
C ARG A 67 -1.05 -26.66 -11.25
N PRO A 68 -0.30 -27.59 -10.64
CA PRO A 68 0.94 -28.11 -11.21
C PRO A 68 0.72 -28.79 -12.57
N ASP A 69 -0.47 -29.37 -12.78
CA ASP A 69 -0.94 -30.02 -14.00
C ASP A 69 -1.18 -29.04 -15.17
N GLU A 70 -1.47 -27.76 -14.88
CA GLU A 70 -1.62 -26.70 -15.87
C GLU A 70 -0.33 -25.85 -16.03
N GLY A 71 0.78 -26.26 -15.42
CA GLY A 71 2.03 -25.48 -15.39
C GLY A 71 1.95 -24.22 -14.51
N ARG A 72 0.94 -24.12 -13.63
CA ARG A 72 0.77 -23.02 -12.68
C ARG A 72 1.22 -23.47 -11.28
N ASP A 73 2.52 -23.50 -11.10
CA ASP A 73 3.14 -23.87 -9.82
C ASP A 73 3.34 -22.63 -8.95
N THR A 74 2.26 -22.19 -8.28
CA THR A 74 2.33 -21.11 -7.29
C THR A 74 2.66 -21.70 -5.92
N ARG A 75 3.78 -21.29 -5.33
CA ARG A 75 4.28 -21.81 -4.06
C ARG A 75 4.17 -20.77 -2.96
N LEU A 76 4.10 -21.25 -1.72
CA LEU A 76 4.15 -20.36 -0.56
C LEU A 76 5.51 -19.66 -0.53
N GLY A 77 5.48 -18.32 -0.54
CA GLY A 77 6.68 -17.48 -0.55
C GLY A 77 7.00 -16.85 -1.90
N ASP A 78 6.28 -17.20 -2.97
CA ASP A 78 6.38 -16.49 -4.25
C ASP A 78 5.84 -15.04 -4.13
N ILE A 79 6.46 -14.09 -4.85
CA ILE A 79 6.12 -12.64 -4.88
C ILE A 79 5.72 -12.22 -6.29
#